data_AF-A0A4W5PNQ1-F1
#
_entry.id   AF-A0A4W5PNQ1-F1
#
_cell.length_a   1.000
_cell.length_b   1.000
_cell.length_c   1.000
_cell.angle_alpha   90.00
_cell.angle_beta   90.00
_cell.angle_gamma   90.00
#
_symmetry.space_group_name_H-M   'P 1'
#
loop_
_entity.id
_entity.type
_entity.pdbx_description
1 polymer ?
#
loop_
_entity_poly.entity_id
_entity_poly.type
_entity_poly.pdbx_seq_one_letter_code
_entity_poly.pdbx_strand_id
1 'polypeptide(L)'
;MSAGPFVAGLKCSGKFFGGFSSFAWQRETLQLIAIHLITLHDILEYMDQETEQLTQQIDIIAHAIQREKDMAAELELKSRLFSFGKYKAEDQDVMLEALGRKVAEVYRSYAGESGANLTTLQMLTNLEGRMGELLENVELFPKDRVLMAERAKEKERRLRLREEKVRVQKMQQEERLRKAFERAQADTKRPVSETHDNTIHNTHRQHTKCWSQILQKKASYMTSLTRCQCIDISTQTLM
;
A
#
# COMPACT_ATOMS: atom_id res chain seq x y z
N MET A 1 145.75 -12.19 -40.67
CA MET A 1 145.90 -13.46 -39.92
C MET A 1 144.53 -13.75 -39.31
N SER A 2 143.80 -14.82 -39.60
CA SER A 2 143.94 -15.94 -40.54
C SER A 2 142.50 -16.40 -40.89
N ALA A 3 142.07 -16.67 -42.12
CA ALA A 3 142.54 -17.62 -43.14
C ALA A 3 142.07 -19.09 -42.93
N GLY A 4 140.83 -19.39 -43.38
CA GLY A 4 140.36 -20.71 -43.87
C GLY A 4 140.09 -21.83 -42.86
N PRO A 5 139.54 -23.00 -43.27
CA PRO A 5 139.12 -23.44 -44.63
C PRO A 5 137.57 -23.69 -44.76
N PHE A 6 136.94 -23.69 -45.96
CA PHE A 6 136.78 -24.82 -46.91
C PHE A 6 136.21 -26.10 -46.21
N VAL A 7 135.14 -26.79 -46.61
CA VAL A 7 134.39 -27.00 -47.89
C VAL A 7 132.87 -27.11 -47.53
N ALA A 8 131.85 -27.34 -48.38
CA ALA A 8 131.68 -27.61 -49.82
C ALA A 8 130.30 -27.10 -50.31
N GLY A 9 130.05 -27.15 -51.63
CA GLY A 9 128.76 -26.80 -52.24
C GLY A 9 127.80 -27.98 -52.40
N LEU A 10 126.55 -27.82 -51.98
CA LEU A 10 125.45 -28.68 -52.42
C LEU A 10 124.86 -28.15 -53.74
N LYS A 11 124.89 -28.99 -54.78
CA LYS A 11 124.18 -28.74 -56.03
C LYS A 11 122.67 -28.64 -55.77
N CYS A 12 122.08 -27.48 -56.06
CA CYS A 12 120.65 -27.40 -56.33
C CYS A 12 120.36 -28.18 -57.63
N SER A 13 119.88 -29.41 -57.50
CA SER A 13 119.27 -30.18 -58.59
C SER A 13 117.87 -30.57 -58.13
N GLY A 14 116.85 -30.08 -58.84
CA GLY A 14 115.51 -30.00 -58.27
C GLY A 14 114.71 -31.30 -58.28
N LYS A 15 113.54 -31.25 -57.61
CA LYS A 15 112.24 -31.60 -58.21
C LYS A 15 111.07 -31.26 -57.27
N PHE A 16 110.37 -30.18 -57.62
CA PHE A 16 108.92 -30.18 -57.80
C PHE A 16 108.07 -31.04 -56.84
N PHE A 17 107.79 -30.57 -55.62
CA PHE A 17 106.60 -30.95 -54.83
C PHE A 17 106.32 -29.88 -53.75
N GLY A 18 105.71 -28.76 -54.14
CA GLY A 18 105.42 -27.63 -53.25
C GLY A 18 104.07 -26.93 -53.45
N GLY A 19 103.28 -27.33 -54.45
CA GLY A 19 101.97 -26.71 -54.72
C GLY A 19 100.82 -27.26 -53.87
N PHE A 20 100.92 -28.51 -53.39
CA PHE A 20 99.78 -29.23 -52.79
C PHE A 20 99.37 -28.68 -51.41
N SER A 21 100.31 -28.14 -50.64
CA SER A 21 100.07 -27.59 -49.30
C SER A 21 99.40 -26.21 -49.31
N SER A 22 99.76 -25.33 -50.25
CA SER A 22 99.18 -23.97 -50.33
C SER A 22 97.71 -24.00 -50.72
N PHE A 23 97.31 -24.87 -51.64
CA PHE A 23 95.89 -25.06 -51.99
C PHE A 23 95.08 -25.79 -50.90
N ALA A 24 95.71 -26.62 -50.06
CA ALA A 24 95.06 -27.22 -48.89
C ALA A 24 94.75 -26.14 -47.84
N TRP A 25 95.75 -25.33 -47.45
CA TRP A 25 95.56 -24.19 -46.54
C TRP A 25 94.53 -23.16 -47.04
N GLN A 26 94.54 -22.86 -48.34
CA GLN A 26 93.54 -21.96 -48.93
C GLN A 26 92.13 -22.58 -48.90
N ARG A 27 92.01 -23.90 -49.02
CA ARG A 27 90.71 -24.60 -48.93
C ARG A 27 90.20 -24.64 -47.50
N GLU A 28 91.06 -24.92 -46.53
CA GLU A 28 90.72 -24.96 -45.11
C GLU A 28 90.28 -23.58 -44.60
N THR A 29 90.98 -22.51 -44.99
CA THR A 29 90.57 -21.14 -44.65
C THR A 29 89.26 -20.72 -45.32
N LEU A 30 89.02 -21.08 -46.59
CA LEU A 30 87.74 -20.83 -47.26
C LEU A 30 86.59 -21.65 -46.63
N GLN A 31 86.84 -22.88 -46.19
CA GLN A 31 85.87 -23.68 -45.45
C GLN A 31 85.53 -23.07 -44.09
N LEU A 32 86.55 -22.60 -43.34
CA LEU A 32 86.35 -21.92 -42.05
C LEU A 32 85.56 -20.62 -42.21
N ILE A 33 85.83 -19.83 -43.25
CA ILE A 33 85.05 -18.62 -43.58
C ILE A 33 83.60 -18.99 -43.93
N ALA A 34 83.38 -20.03 -44.75
CA ALA A 34 82.03 -20.48 -45.10
C ALA A 34 81.24 -20.95 -43.86
N ILE A 35 81.87 -21.70 -42.95
CA ILE A 35 81.26 -22.12 -41.68
C ILE A 35 80.92 -20.89 -40.83
N HIS A 36 81.84 -19.93 -40.70
CA HIS A 36 81.58 -18.70 -39.94
C HIS A 36 80.41 -17.88 -40.51
N LEU A 37 80.33 -17.72 -41.84
CA LEU A 37 79.22 -17.01 -42.48
C LEU A 37 77.87 -17.69 -42.23
N ILE A 38 77.81 -19.02 -42.25
CA ILE A 38 76.61 -19.78 -41.88
C ILE A 38 76.26 -19.54 -40.41
N THR A 39 77.21 -19.73 -39.48
CA THR A 39 76.93 -19.53 -38.04
C THR A 39 76.50 -18.09 -37.70
N LEU A 40 77.03 -17.08 -38.41
CA LEU A 40 76.62 -15.69 -38.21
C LEU A 40 75.22 -15.43 -38.77
N HIS A 41 74.85 -16.06 -39.89
CA HIS A 41 73.50 -16.00 -40.44
C HIS A 41 72.49 -16.66 -39.49
N ASP A 42 72.79 -17.87 -38.99
CA ASP A 42 71.94 -18.59 -38.03
C ASP A 42 71.74 -17.78 -36.73
N ILE A 43 72.79 -17.12 -36.24
CA ILE A 43 72.72 -16.24 -35.05
C ILE A 43 71.86 -15.00 -35.33
N LEU A 44 71.96 -14.40 -36.52
CA LEU A 44 71.13 -13.24 -36.88
C LEU A 44 69.65 -13.64 -36.99
N GLU A 45 69.32 -14.73 -37.68
CA GLU A 45 67.93 -15.21 -37.76
C GLU A 45 67.36 -15.57 -36.38
N TYR A 46 68.17 -16.16 -35.50
CA TYR A 46 67.77 -16.47 -34.13
C TYR A 46 67.49 -15.19 -33.32
N MET A 47 68.36 -14.17 -33.41
CA MET A 47 68.16 -12.88 -32.75
C MET A 47 66.93 -12.15 -33.29
N ASP A 48 66.71 -12.15 -34.61
CA ASP A 48 65.53 -11.55 -35.22
C ASP A 48 64.26 -12.24 -34.70
N GLN A 49 64.22 -13.58 -34.65
CA GLN A 49 63.10 -14.34 -34.07
C GLN A 49 62.88 -14.04 -32.58
N GLU A 50 63.93 -13.90 -31.76
CA GLU A 50 63.77 -13.47 -30.37
C GLU A 50 63.18 -12.06 -30.25
N THR A 51 63.60 -11.11 -31.11
CA THR A 51 63.02 -9.75 -31.11
C THR A 51 61.56 -9.72 -31.57
N GLU A 52 61.17 -10.55 -32.55
CA GLU A 52 59.77 -10.72 -32.94
C GLU A 52 58.93 -11.32 -31.80
N GLN A 53 59.45 -12.31 -31.08
CA GLN A 53 58.74 -12.89 -29.93
C GLN A 53 58.59 -11.89 -28.78
N LEU A 54 59.64 -11.11 -28.47
CA LEU A 54 59.60 -10.09 -27.43
C LEU A 54 58.65 -8.94 -27.79
N THR A 55 58.62 -8.50 -29.05
CA THR A 55 57.67 -7.46 -29.49
C THR A 55 56.22 -7.94 -29.43
N GLN A 56 55.94 -9.18 -29.87
CA GLN A 56 54.61 -9.79 -29.69
C GLN A 56 54.18 -9.89 -28.21
N GLN A 57 55.10 -10.24 -27.31
CA GLN A 57 54.82 -10.28 -25.87
C GLN A 57 54.53 -8.88 -25.31
N ILE A 58 55.29 -7.86 -25.72
CA ILE A 58 55.04 -6.45 -25.36
C ILE A 58 53.64 -6.03 -25.80
N ASP A 59 53.23 -6.35 -27.05
CA ASP A 59 51.91 -6.01 -27.55
C ASP A 59 50.80 -6.71 -26.76
N ILE A 60 50.93 -8.01 -26.46
CA ILE A 60 49.96 -8.77 -25.65
C ILE A 60 49.80 -8.14 -24.26
N ILE A 61 50.91 -7.79 -23.61
CA ILE A 61 50.91 -7.17 -22.28
C ILE A 61 50.33 -5.74 -22.34
N ALA A 62 50.65 -4.96 -23.37
CA ALA A 62 50.09 -3.61 -23.56
C ALA A 62 48.56 -3.66 -23.73
N HIS A 63 48.04 -4.59 -24.53
CA HIS A 63 46.60 -4.81 -24.66
C HIS A 63 45.94 -5.28 -23.35
N ALA A 64 46.61 -6.14 -22.58
CA ALA A 64 46.11 -6.57 -21.27
C ALA A 64 46.05 -5.41 -20.27
N ILE A 65 47.11 -4.58 -20.19
CA ILE A 65 47.16 -3.36 -19.37
C ILE A 65 46.04 -2.40 -19.76
N GLN A 66 45.76 -2.22 -21.06
CA GLN A 66 44.69 -1.32 -21.48
C GLN A 66 43.31 -1.83 -21.05
N ARG A 67 43.00 -3.12 -21.24
CA ARG A 67 41.73 -3.70 -20.76
C ARG A 67 41.56 -3.56 -19.25
N GLU A 68 42.62 -3.76 -18.48
CA GLU A 68 42.57 -3.63 -17.02
C GLU A 68 42.35 -2.16 -16.60
N LYS A 69 42.96 -1.20 -17.29
CA LYS A 69 42.69 0.24 -17.09
C LYS A 69 41.24 0.61 -17.41
N ASP A 70 40.71 0.11 -18.52
CA ASP A 70 39.32 0.38 -18.94
C ASP A 70 38.33 -0.21 -17.92
N MET A 71 38.58 -1.43 -17.44
CA MET A 71 37.78 -2.09 -16.41
C MET A 71 37.91 -1.40 -15.04
N ALA A 72 39.10 -0.92 -14.67
CA ALA A 72 39.31 -0.14 -13.45
C ALA A 72 38.55 1.20 -13.51
N ALA A 73 38.55 1.89 -14.66
CA ALA A 73 37.77 3.12 -14.86
C ALA A 73 36.25 2.86 -14.81
N GLU A 74 35.78 1.74 -15.37
CA GLU A 74 34.37 1.33 -15.28
C GLU A 74 33.95 1.01 -13.84
N LEU A 75 34.79 0.27 -13.10
CA LEU A 75 34.57 -0.05 -11.68
C LEU A 75 34.63 1.19 -10.80
N GLU A 76 35.54 2.13 -11.06
CA GLU A 76 35.58 3.41 -10.38
C GLU A 76 34.31 4.23 -10.66
N LEU A 77 33.83 4.29 -11.90
CA LEU A 77 32.57 4.95 -12.23
C LEU A 77 31.38 4.30 -11.52
N LYS A 78 31.29 2.96 -11.50
CA LYS A 78 30.27 2.23 -10.73
C LYS A 78 30.34 2.56 -9.24
N SER A 79 31.53 2.48 -8.64
CA SER A 79 31.76 2.84 -7.23
C SER A 79 31.36 4.28 -6.91
N ARG A 80 31.73 5.23 -7.78
CA ARG A 80 31.31 6.64 -7.68
C ARG A 80 29.79 6.79 -7.80
N LEU A 81 29.12 6.08 -8.70
CA LEU A 81 27.66 6.11 -8.83
C LEU A 81 26.95 5.53 -7.59
N PHE A 82 27.44 4.41 -7.04
CA PHE A 82 26.92 3.84 -5.79
C PHE A 82 27.15 4.76 -4.58
N SER A 83 28.27 5.49 -4.52
CA SER A 83 28.60 6.39 -3.41
C SER A 83 27.99 7.80 -3.53
N PHE A 84 27.76 8.32 -4.75
CA PHE A 84 27.08 9.61 -4.98
C PHE A 84 25.69 9.66 -4.36
N GLY A 85 25.00 8.51 -4.29
CA GLY A 85 23.68 8.35 -3.70
C GLY A 85 23.62 8.35 -2.18
N LYS A 86 24.62 8.89 -1.46
CA LYS A 86 24.72 8.81 0.02
C LYS A 86 24.43 7.39 0.52
N TYR A 87 25.16 6.39 0.02
CA TYR A 87 25.09 5.04 0.56
C TYR A 87 25.65 5.03 1.99
N LYS A 88 24.78 5.35 2.93
CA LYS A 88 24.96 5.14 4.35
C LYS A 88 24.37 3.78 4.66
N ALA A 89 25.23 2.81 4.91
CA ALA A 89 24.80 1.49 5.36
C ALA A 89 23.92 1.63 6.62
N GLU A 90 24.23 2.61 7.48
CA GLU A 90 23.52 2.94 8.70
C GLU A 90 22.06 3.36 8.46
N ASP A 91 21.77 4.19 7.45
CA ASP A 91 20.40 4.60 7.12
C ASP A 91 19.61 3.41 6.50
N GLN A 92 20.28 2.47 5.81
CA GLN A 92 19.67 1.23 5.31
C GLN A 92 19.42 0.21 6.42
N ASP A 93 20.37 -0.02 7.32
CA ASP A 93 20.24 -0.95 8.44
C ASP A 93 19.11 -0.52 9.38
N VAL A 94 19.02 0.77 9.70
CA VAL A 94 17.88 1.35 10.46
C VAL A 94 16.54 1.13 9.74
N MET A 95 16.52 1.22 8.41
CA MET A 95 15.32 0.93 7.60
C MET A 95 14.95 -0.57 7.63
N LEU A 96 15.94 -1.46 7.53
CA LEU A 96 15.75 -2.91 7.60
C LEU A 96 15.28 -3.35 8.99
N GLU A 97 15.82 -2.78 10.07
CA GLU A 97 15.34 -3.00 11.44
C GLU A 97 13.91 -2.47 11.65
N ALA A 98 13.57 -1.31 11.09
CA ALA A 98 12.22 -0.76 11.16
C ALA A 98 11.21 -1.64 10.40
N LEU A 99 11.59 -2.14 9.22
CA LEU A 99 10.80 -3.10 8.45
C LEU A 99 10.65 -4.42 9.21
N GLY A 100 11.75 -4.99 9.74
CA GLY A 100 11.73 -6.22 10.53
C GLY A 100 10.82 -6.13 11.75
N ARG A 101 10.86 -5.02 12.49
CA ARG A 101 9.92 -4.73 13.58
C ARG A 101 8.46 -4.68 13.10
N LYS A 102 8.18 -4.03 11.96
CA LYS A 102 6.81 -3.93 11.45
C LYS A 102 6.28 -5.28 10.95
N VAL A 103 7.11 -6.08 10.29
CA VAL A 103 6.77 -7.46 9.89
C VAL A 103 6.49 -8.31 11.13
N ALA A 104 7.30 -8.22 12.18
CA ALA A 104 7.07 -8.94 13.43
C ALA A 104 5.77 -8.53 14.15
N GLU A 105 5.41 -7.24 14.10
CA GLU A 105 4.13 -6.73 14.63
C GLU A 105 2.93 -7.34 13.88
N VAL A 106 2.96 -7.28 12.53
CA VAL A 106 1.90 -7.86 11.68
C VAL A 106 1.83 -9.37 11.88
N TYR A 107 2.97 -10.06 11.89
CA TYR A 107 3.04 -11.50 12.12
C TYR A 107 2.45 -11.89 13.49
N ARG A 108 2.75 -11.14 14.56
CA ARG A 108 2.16 -11.36 15.89
C ARG A 108 0.65 -11.13 15.91
N SER A 109 0.15 -10.12 15.18
CA SER A 109 -1.29 -9.86 15.06
C SER A 109 -2.04 -11.01 14.38
N TYR A 110 -1.36 -11.74 13.49
CA TYR A 110 -1.90 -12.91 12.78
C TYR A 110 -1.74 -14.23 13.57
N ALA A 111 -0.53 -14.52 14.06
CA ALA A 111 -0.13 -15.83 14.57
C ALA A 111 0.05 -15.91 16.10
N GLY A 112 -0.13 -14.79 16.82
CA GLY A 112 0.15 -14.71 18.26
C GLY A 112 1.64 -14.72 18.60
N GLU A 113 1.98 -15.18 19.80
CA GLU A 113 3.37 -15.14 20.33
C GLU A 113 4.28 -16.27 19.82
N SER A 114 3.77 -17.16 18.96
CA SER A 114 4.45 -18.39 18.50
C SER A 114 5.65 -18.17 17.55
N GLY A 115 5.98 -16.92 17.19
CA GLY A 115 6.91 -16.58 16.11
C GLY A 115 8.36 -16.26 16.51
N ALA A 116 8.75 -16.42 17.78
CA ALA A 116 9.96 -15.81 18.36
C ALA A 116 11.32 -16.14 17.68
N ASN A 117 11.38 -17.19 16.86
CA ASN A 117 12.60 -17.66 16.19
C ASN A 117 12.57 -17.54 14.65
N LEU A 118 11.56 -16.89 14.07
CA LEU A 118 11.43 -16.75 12.61
C LEU A 118 12.20 -15.55 12.07
N THR A 119 12.87 -15.72 10.93
CA THR A 119 13.47 -14.60 10.20
C THR A 119 12.38 -13.73 9.55
N THR A 120 12.69 -12.45 9.30
CA THR A 120 11.77 -11.52 8.62
C THR A 120 11.24 -12.07 7.29
N LEU A 121 12.07 -12.77 6.53
CA LEU A 121 11.67 -13.40 5.27
C LEU A 121 10.66 -14.54 5.49
N GLN A 122 10.90 -15.42 6.47
CA GLN A 122 9.97 -16.50 6.81
C GLN A 122 8.62 -15.97 7.32
N MET A 123 8.64 -14.89 8.12
CA MET A 123 7.41 -14.22 8.54
C MET A 123 6.61 -13.64 7.35
N LEU A 124 7.30 -13.04 6.37
CA LEU A 124 6.67 -12.53 5.13
C LEU A 124 6.07 -13.67 4.29
N THR A 125 6.81 -14.75 4.04
CA THR A 125 6.31 -15.91 3.26
C THR A 125 5.06 -16.52 3.90
N ASN A 126 5.03 -16.64 5.23
CA ASN A 126 3.87 -17.15 5.96
C ASN A 126 2.65 -16.20 5.88
N LEU A 127 2.88 -14.88 5.90
CA LEU A 127 1.81 -13.88 5.74
C LEU A 127 1.25 -13.89 4.32
N GLU A 128 2.12 -13.94 3.30
CA GLU A 128 1.74 -14.01 1.89
C GLU A 128 0.93 -15.27 1.58
N GLY A 129 1.39 -16.43 2.04
CA GLY A 129 0.66 -17.70 1.91
C GLY A 129 -0.73 -17.62 2.54
N ARG A 130 -0.85 -17.11 3.77
CA ARG A 130 -2.16 -16.94 4.42
C ARG A 130 -3.06 -15.94 3.69
N MET A 131 -2.52 -14.85 3.17
CA MET A 131 -3.29 -13.90 2.37
C MET A 131 -3.83 -14.56 1.11
N GLY A 132 -3.03 -15.37 0.42
CA GLY A 132 -3.46 -16.18 -0.72
C GLY A 132 -4.61 -17.13 -0.36
N GLU A 133 -4.43 -17.95 0.69
CA GLU A 133 -5.48 -18.86 1.19
C GLU A 133 -6.79 -18.11 1.50
N LEU A 134 -6.72 -16.95 2.16
CA LEU A 134 -7.91 -16.18 2.52
C LEU A 134 -8.62 -15.60 1.30
N LEU A 135 -7.88 -15.17 0.27
CA LEU A 135 -8.46 -14.68 -0.98
C LEU A 135 -9.16 -15.82 -1.75
N GLU A 136 -8.51 -16.98 -1.89
CA GLU A 136 -9.12 -18.17 -2.51
C GLU A 136 -10.39 -18.61 -1.78
N ASN A 137 -10.38 -18.63 -0.43
CA ASN A 137 -11.57 -18.93 0.37
C ASN A 137 -12.72 -17.93 0.18
N VAL A 138 -12.42 -16.67 -0.15
CA VAL A 138 -13.44 -15.65 -0.47
C VAL A 138 -14.02 -15.87 -1.88
N GLU A 139 -13.19 -16.21 -2.87
CA GLU A 139 -13.63 -16.51 -4.23
C GLU A 139 -14.47 -17.80 -4.31
N LEU A 140 -14.07 -18.84 -3.56
CA LEU A 140 -14.78 -20.11 -3.46
C LEU A 140 -16.02 -20.05 -2.52
N PHE A 141 -16.31 -18.91 -1.89
CA PHE A 141 -17.36 -18.83 -0.88
C PHE A 141 -18.75 -19.10 -1.48
N PRO A 142 -19.50 -20.11 -0.98
CA PRO A 142 -20.71 -20.58 -1.65
C PRO A 142 -21.85 -19.55 -1.57
N LYS A 143 -22.19 -18.97 -2.74
CA LYS A 143 -23.22 -17.93 -2.91
C LYS A 143 -24.58 -18.32 -2.31
N ASP A 144 -24.94 -19.60 -2.35
CA ASP A 144 -26.17 -20.10 -1.74
C ASP A 144 -26.21 -19.90 -0.22
N ARG A 145 -25.09 -20.04 0.49
CA ARG A 145 -25.04 -19.77 1.94
C ARG A 145 -25.23 -18.29 2.24
N VAL A 146 -24.70 -17.40 1.40
CA VAL A 146 -24.92 -15.95 1.48
C VAL A 146 -26.41 -15.62 1.30
N LEU A 147 -27.02 -16.13 0.22
CA LEU A 147 -28.45 -15.92 -0.06
C LEU A 147 -29.36 -16.46 1.05
N MET A 148 -29.02 -17.61 1.66
CA MET A 148 -29.76 -18.13 2.81
C MET A 148 -29.58 -17.27 4.06
N ALA A 149 -28.38 -16.75 4.33
CA ALA A 149 -28.12 -15.82 5.44
C ALA A 149 -28.86 -14.48 5.26
N GLU A 150 -28.89 -13.92 4.05
CA GLU A 150 -29.67 -12.72 3.71
C GLU A 150 -31.17 -12.94 3.92
N ARG A 151 -31.71 -14.06 3.42
CA ARG A 151 -33.11 -14.45 3.62
C ARG A 151 -33.46 -14.64 5.10
N ALA A 152 -32.56 -15.23 5.89
CA ALA A 152 -32.72 -15.37 7.34
C ALA A 152 -32.76 -14.01 8.05
N LYS A 153 -31.80 -13.12 7.74
CA LYS A 153 -31.72 -11.76 8.29
C LYS A 153 -32.95 -10.91 7.96
N GLU A 154 -33.44 -10.98 6.71
CA GLU A 154 -34.67 -10.27 6.30
C GLU A 154 -35.93 -10.89 6.93
N LYS A 155 -35.99 -12.22 7.09
CA LYS A 155 -37.07 -12.90 7.81
C LYS A 155 -37.13 -12.47 9.28
N GLU A 156 -35.99 -12.40 9.95
CA GLU A 156 -35.88 -11.92 11.33
C GLU A 156 -36.31 -10.46 11.45
N ARG A 157 -35.80 -9.57 10.57
CA ARG A 157 -36.20 -8.16 10.54
C ARG A 157 -37.71 -7.99 10.37
N ARG A 158 -38.34 -8.78 9.48
CA ARG A 158 -39.80 -8.80 9.29
C ARG A 158 -40.55 -9.32 10.51
N LEU A 159 -40.00 -10.29 11.23
CA LEU A 159 -40.62 -10.83 12.44
C LEU A 159 -40.62 -9.77 13.55
N ARG A 160 -39.45 -9.18 13.86
CA ARG A 160 -39.31 -8.09 14.85
C ARG A 160 -40.27 -6.92 14.57
N LEU A 161 -40.43 -6.52 13.30
CA LEU A 161 -41.37 -5.44 12.93
C LEU A 161 -42.85 -5.81 13.17
N ARG A 162 -43.23 -7.08 12.98
CA ARG A 162 -44.59 -7.56 13.28
C ARG A 162 -44.82 -7.65 14.79
N GLU A 163 -43.86 -8.19 15.52
CA GLU A 163 -43.90 -8.29 16.98
C GLU A 163 -44.06 -6.91 17.62
N GLU A 164 -43.27 -5.92 17.17
CA GLU A 164 -43.39 -4.54 17.65
C GLU A 164 -44.75 -3.92 17.31
N LYS A 165 -45.28 -4.14 16.10
CA LYS A 165 -46.62 -3.66 15.73
C LYS A 165 -47.72 -4.29 16.61
N VAL A 166 -47.64 -5.59 16.88
CA VAL A 166 -48.56 -6.30 17.78
C VAL A 166 -48.42 -5.81 19.23
N ARG A 167 -47.19 -5.56 19.69
CA ARG A 167 -46.91 -5.00 21.03
C ARG A 167 -47.55 -3.62 21.18
N VAL A 168 -47.38 -2.73 20.20
CA VAL A 168 -48.02 -1.39 20.18
C VAL A 168 -49.54 -1.50 20.14
N GLN A 169 -50.12 -2.37 19.32
CA GLN A 169 -51.57 -2.59 19.28
C GLN A 169 -52.12 -3.12 20.61
N LYS A 170 -51.40 -4.06 21.25
CA LYS A 170 -51.77 -4.60 22.57
C LYS A 170 -51.73 -3.52 23.65
N MET A 171 -50.67 -2.71 23.72
CA MET A 171 -50.60 -1.57 24.66
C MET A 171 -51.75 -0.58 24.43
N GLN A 172 -52.07 -0.24 23.17
CA GLN A 172 -53.21 0.64 22.85
C GLN A 172 -54.56 0.03 23.25
N GLN A 173 -54.73 -1.30 23.14
CA GLN A 173 -55.95 -1.98 23.56
C GLN A 173 -56.06 -2.04 25.08
N GLU A 174 -54.97 -2.36 25.78
CA GLU A 174 -54.89 -2.33 27.25
C GLU A 174 -55.16 -0.93 27.81
N GLU A 175 -54.63 0.13 27.18
CA GLU A 175 -54.89 1.52 27.54
C GLU A 175 -56.37 1.91 27.34
N ARG A 176 -56.99 1.46 26.24
CA ARG A 176 -58.44 1.66 26.00
C ARG A 176 -59.30 0.95 27.04
N LEU A 177 -58.98 -0.32 27.35
CA LEU A 177 -59.68 -1.10 28.37
C LEU A 177 -59.52 -0.48 29.75
N ARG A 178 -58.31 -0.05 30.11
CA ARG A 178 -58.01 0.68 31.35
C ARG A 178 -58.84 1.96 31.47
N LYS A 179 -58.84 2.82 30.43
CA LYS A 179 -59.64 4.06 30.42
C LYS A 179 -61.15 3.79 30.49
N ALA A 180 -61.63 2.69 29.91
CA ALA A 180 -63.04 2.29 30.02
C ALA A 180 -63.39 1.80 31.45
N PHE A 181 -62.50 1.01 32.07
CA PHE A 181 -62.64 0.52 33.44
C PHE A 181 -62.57 1.65 34.48
N GLU A 182 -61.67 2.62 34.30
CA GLU A 182 -61.57 3.82 35.13
C GLU A 182 -62.86 4.66 35.07
N ARG A 183 -63.48 4.81 33.89
CA ARG A 183 -64.82 5.46 33.75
C ARG A 183 -65.91 4.67 34.47
N ALA A 184 -65.99 3.36 34.26
CA ALA A 184 -67.00 2.51 34.88
C ALA A 184 -66.94 2.56 36.42
N GLN A 185 -65.72 2.58 37.00
CA GLN A 185 -65.53 2.80 38.44
C GLN A 185 -65.90 4.21 38.90
N ALA A 186 -65.61 5.24 38.11
CA ALA A 186 -65.98 6.61 38.45
C ALA A 186 -67.50 6.80 38.48
N ASP A 187 -68.24 6.14 37.58
CA ASP A 187 -69.69 6.21 37.54
C ASP A 187 -70.37 5.35 38.61
N THR A 188 -69.78 4.22 39.04
CA THR A 188 -70.28 3.44 40.21
C THR A 188 -69.97 4.08 41.56
N LYS A 189 -69.04 5.05 41.63
CA LYS A 189 -68.73 5.80 42.86
C LYS A 189 -69.55 7.08 43.03
N ARG A 190 -70.45 7.40 42.09
CA ARG A 190 -71.47 8.44 42.30
C ARG A 190 -72.62 7.84 43.12
N PRO A 191 -73.03 8.44 44.25
CA PRO A 191 -74.27 8.03 44.91
C PRO A 191 -75.45 8.25 43.95
N VAL A 192 -76.37 7.27 43.89
CA VAL A 192 -77.52 7.24 42.96
C VAL A 192 -78.65 8.14 43.47
N SER A 193 -78.34 9.41 43.73
CA SER A 193 -79.25 10.36 44.39
C SER A 193 -79.21 11.80 43.84
N GLU A 194 -78.34 12.15 42.89
CA GLU A 194 -78.15 13.57 42.49
C GLU A 194 -78.39 13.90 41.00
N THR A 195 -78.59 12.92 40.11
CA THR A 195 -78.65 13.19 38.66
C THR A 195 -80.03 13.62 38.15
N HIS A 196 -81.13 13.21 38.79
CA HIS A 196 -82.47 13.63 38.41
C HIS A 196 -82.77 15.05 38.90
N ASP A 197 -82.48 15.34 40.17
CA ASP A 197 -82.70 16.66 40.77
C ASP A 197 -81.88 17.76 40.08
N ASN A 198 -80.60 17.52 39.77
CA ASN A 198 -79.78 18.51 39.06
C ASN A 198 -80.30 18.82 37.64
N THR A 199 -80.96 17.86 36.98
CA THR A 199 -81.57 18.08 35.67
C THR A 199 -82.83 18.96 35.80
N ILE A 200 -83.70 18.66 36.77
CA ILE A 200 -84.88 19.47 37.08
C ILE A 200 -84.49 20.87 37.57
N HIS A 201 -83.45 20.98 38.40
CA HIS A 201 -83.02 22.26 38.94
C HIS A 201 -82.39 23.15 37.87
N ASN A 202 -81.66 22.57 36.91
CA ASN A 202 -81.13 23.31 35.76
C ASN A 202 -82.25 23.76 34.78
N THR A 203 -83.22 22.90 34.47
CA THR A 203 -84.37 23.31 33.63
C THR A 203 -85.26 24.33 34.32
N HIS A 204 -85.52 24.20 35.63
CA HIS A 204 -86.22 25.20 36.42
C HIS A 204 -85.45 26.54 36.47
N ARG A 205 -84.11 26.51 36.57
CA ARG A 205 -83.25 27.71 36.54
C ARG A 205 -83.21 28.38 35.16
N GLN A 206 -83.27 27.61 34.08
CA GLN A 206 -83.45 28.13 32.71
C GLN A 206 -84.85 28.77 32.55
N HIS A 207 -85.90 28.08 33.01
CA HIS A 207 -87.29 28.52 32.86
C HIS A 207 -87.58 29.79 33.69
N THR A 208 -87.11 29.87 34.93
CA THR A 208 -87.22 31.08 35.77
C THR A 208 -86.46 32.28 35.20
N LYS A 209 -85.28 32.08 34.59
CA LYS A 209 -84.57 33.14 33.85
C LYS A 209 -85.39 33.63 32.64
N CYS A 210 -85.98 32.71 31.89
CA CYS A 210 -86.85 33.04 30.75
C CYS A 210 -88.09 33.84 31.19
N TRP A 211 -88.79 33.40 32.24
CA TRP A 211 -89.95 34.10 32.80
C TRP A 211 -89.60 35.49 33.36
N SER A 212 -88.42 35.65 33.99
CA SER A 212 -87.93 36.96 34.43
C SER A 212 -87.73 37.93 33.27
N GLN A 213 -87.13 37.48 32.15
CA GLN A 213 -86.97 38.29 30.95
C GLN A 213 -88.33 38.66 30.30
N ILE A 214 -89.31 37.74 30.32
CA ILE A 214 -90.67 38.01 29.83
C ILE A 214 -91.37 39.05 30.72
N LEU A 215 -91.25 38.94 32.04
CA LEU A 215 -91.80 39.91 33.00
C LEU A 215 -91.17 41.30 32.85
N GLN A 216 -89.85 41.40 32.68
CA GLN A 216 -89.17 42.67 32.39
C GLN A 216 -89.64 43.28 31.05
N LYS A 217 -89.81 42.47 30.00
CA LYS A 217 -90.38 42.95 28.74
C LYS A 217 -91.82 43.43 28.88
N LYS A 218 -92.67 42.74 29.66
CA LYS A 218 -94.04 43.20 29.98
C LYS A 218 -94.04 44.51 30.77
N ALA A 219 -93.18 44.64 31.79
CA ALA A 219 -93.05 45.87 32.57
C ALA A 219 -92.61 47.06 31.70
N SER A 220 -91.64 46.83 30.80
CA SER A 220 -91.19 47.83 29.81
C SER A 220 -92.29 48.24 28.82
N TYR A 221 -93.10 47.28 28.35
CA TYR A 221 -94.28 47.57 27.53
C TYR A 221 -95.37 48.36 28.29
N MET A 222 -95.57 48.09 29.59
CA MET A 222 -96.52 48.87 30.40
C MET A 222 -96.02 50.29 30.71
N THR A 223 -94.71 50.50 30.87
CA THR A 223 -94.14 51.85 31.01
C THR A 223 -94.02 52.60 29.69
N SER A 224 -93.99 51.93 28.54
CA SER A 224 -94.13 52.62 27.24
C SER A 224 -95.59 53.01 26.94
N LEU A 225 -96.57 52.14 27.22
CA LEU A 225 -97.99 52.49 27.04
C LEU A 225 -98.42 53.68 27.92
N THR A 226 -97.98 53.73 29.19
CA THR A 226 -98.28 54.87 30.07
C THR A 226 -97.51 56.16 29.71
N ARG A 227 -96.45 56.08 28.91
CA ARG A 227 -95.71 57.26 28.42
C ARG A 227 -96.29 57.87 27.14
N CYS A 228 -97.05 57.10 26.35
CA CYS A 228 -97.70 57.60 25.13
C CYS A 228 -99.09 58.23 25.36
N GLN A 229 -99.68 58.14 26.57
CA GLN A 229 -100.99 58.75 26.87
C GLN A 229 -100.93 60.14 27.53
N CYS A 230 -99.73 60.70 27.75
CA CYS A 230 -99.55 62.00 28.41
C CYS A 230 -98.98 63.11 27.49
N ILE A 231 -99.04 62.93 26.15
CA ILE A 231 -98.46 63.89 25.18
C ILE A 231 -99.54 64.55 24.29
N ASP A 232 -100.72 63.95 24.09
CA ASP A 232 -101.70 64.39 23.09
C ASP A 232 -102.91 65.20 23.63
N ILE A 233 -102.87 65.74 24.85
CA ILE A 233 -103.96 66.61 25.39
C ILE A 233 -103.40 67.86 26.09
N SER A 234 -102.48 68.59 25.44
CA SER A 234 -101.99 69.90 25.94
C SER A 234 -101.64 70.90 24.83
N THR A 235 -102.19 70.74 23.62
CA THR A 235 -101.88 71.58 22.43
C THR A 235 -103.12 71.91 21.60
N GLN A 236 -104.25 72.20 22.25
CA GLN A 236 -105.42 72.81 21.58
C GLN A 236 -106.09 73.90 22.44
N THR A 237 -105.25 74.84 22.91
CA THR A 237 -105.68 76.13 23.48
C THR A 237 -104.68 77.21 23.09
N LEU A 238 -104.70 77.62 21.82
CA LEU A 238 -104.30 78.96 21.31
C LEU A 238 -104.43 79.00 19.78
N MET A 239 -105.39 79.82 19.31
CA MET A 239 -105.89 79.99 17.94
C MET A 239 -106.75 78.85 17.40
#